data_AF-A0A849C329-F1
#
_entry.id   AF-A0A849C329-F1
#
_cell.length_a   1.000
_cell.length_b   1.000
_cell.length_c   1.000
_cell.angle_alpha   90.00
_cell.angle_beta   90.00
_cell.angle_gamma   90.00
#
_symmetry.space_group_name_H-M   'P 1'
#
loop_
_entity.id
_entity.type
_entity.pdbx_description
1 polymer ?
#
loop_
_entity_poly.entity_id
_entity_poly.type
_entity_poly.pdbx_seq_one_letter_code
_entity_poly.pdbx_strand_id
1 'polypeptide(L)' 'MMRPESTNWRDEGSTVGRVAFDGTVHNWAMRNSGVNAAVLNDRAVVDGIITAECPDVRAATLQALQIDNLADGLAGF' A
#
# COMPACT_ATOMS: atom_id res chain seq x y z
N MET A 1 3.45 4.72 -9.11
CA MET A 1 3.86 5.21 -7.78
C MET A 1 4.46 4.10 -6.95
N MET A 2 3.75 3.03 -6.59
CA MET A 2 4.25 2.03 -5.61
C MET A 2 5.52 1.26 -6.00
N ARG A 3 5.74 0.94 -7.29
CA ARG A 3 6.87 0.10 -7.71
C ARG A 3 8.25 0.66 -7.29
N PRO A 4 8.63 1.91 -7.64
CA PRO A 4 9.89 2.48 -7.15
C PRO A 4 9.90 2.67 -5.61
N GLU A 5 8.76 3.03 -5.01
CA GLU A 5 8.67 3.27 -3.56
C GLU A 5 8.90 2.01 -2.72
N SER A 6 8.54 0.83 -3.23
CA SER A 6 8.76 -0.44 -2.52
C SER A 6 10.25 -0.71 -2.19
N THR A 7 11.17 -0.20 -3.01
CA THR A 7 12.61 -0.28 -2.71
C THR A 7 13.00 0.74 -1.66
N ASN A 8 12.52 1.98 -1.77
CA ASN A 8 12.77 3.03 -0.78
C ASN A 8 12.30 2.60 0.62
N TRP A 9 11.09 2.05 0.73
CA TRP A 9 10.54 1.58 2.02
C TRP A 9 11.37 0.46 2.65
N ARG A 10 12.00 -0.38 1.83
CA ARG A 10 12.90 -1.43 2.31
C ARG A 10 14.17 -0.82 2.91
N ASP A 11 14.72 0.20 2.25
CA ASP A 11 15.96 0.86 2.67
C ASP A 11 15.74 1.78 3.88
N GLU A 12 14.56 2.40 3.99
CA GLU A 12 14.15 3.28 5.10
C GLU A 12 13.67 2.50 6.34
N GLY A 13 13.39 1.21 6.20
CA GLY A 13 12.91 0.33 7.27
C GLY A 13 11.39 0.28 7.40
N SER A 14 10.88 -0.86 7.92
CA SER A 14 9.46 -1.21 7.86
C SER A 14 8.53 -0.21 8.56
N THR A 15 8.94 0.40 9.68
CA THR A 15 8.13 1.42 10.38
C THR A 15 7.89 2.65 9.50
N VAL A 16 8.95 3.21 8.91
CA VAL A 16 8.85 4.39 8.02
C VAL A 16 8.12 4.00 6.74
N GLY A 17 8.44 2.83 6.20
CA GLY A 17 7.82 2.27 5.01
C GLY A 17 6.30 2.16 5.13
N ARG A 18 5.76 1.71 6.28
CA ARG A 18 4.31 1.58 6.47
C ARG A 18 3.62 2.94 6.44
N VAL A 19 4.18 3.96 7.10
CA VAL A 19 3.67 5.34 7.04
C VAL A 19 3.67 5.89 5.61
N ALA A 20 4.78 5.69 4.88
CA ALA A 20 4.91 6.14 3.51
C ALA A 20 3.96 5.39 2.55
N PHE A 21 3.73 4.10 2.79
CA PHE A 21 2.79 3.28 2.03
C PHE A 21 1.34 3.75 2.23
N ASP A 22 0.91 4.01 3.47
CA ASP A 22 -0.42 4.54 3.78
C ASP A 22 -0.67 5.87 3.07
N GLY A 23 0.31 6.78 3.11
CA GLY A 23 0.25 8.06 2.39
C GLY A 23 0.20 7.89 0.87
N THR A 24 0.92 6.91 0.31
CA THR A 24 0.92 6.58 -1.13
C THR A 24 -0.44 6.07 -1.58
N VAL A 25 -1.07 5.19 -0.80
CA VAL A 25 -2.41 4.67 -1.08
C VAL A 25 -3.45 5.78 -1.00
N HIS A 26 -3.40 6.63 0.02
CA HIS A 26 -4.27 7.81 0.13
C HIS A 26 -4.10 8.76 -1.07
N ASN A 27 -2.86 9.02 -1.52
CA ASN A 27 -2.61 9.87 -2.67
C ASN A 27 -3.20 9.29 -3.96
N TRP A 28 -3.02 7.98 -4.18
CA TRP A 28 -3.62 7.28 -5.31
C TRP A 28 -5.14 7.35 -5.26
N ALA A 29 -5.76 7.09 -4.10
CA ALA A 29 -7.20 7.11 -3.93
C ALA A 29 -7.83 8.49 -4.17
N MET A 30 -7.15 9.57 -3.75
CA MET A 30 -7.55 10.96 -4.06
C MET A 30 -7.51 11.25 -5.56
N ARG A 31 -6.50 10.74 -6.29
CA ARG A 31 -6.34 10.98 -7.73
C ARG A 31 -7.31 10.20 -8.61
N ASN A 32 -7.89 9.12 -8.09
CA ASN A 32 -8.81 8.24 -8.83
C ASN A 32 -10.28 8.44 -8.38
N SER A 33 -10.66 9.68 -8.06
CA SER A 33 -12.05 10.11 -7.83
C SER A 33 -12.86 9.35 -6.77
N GLY A 34 -12.30 9.21 -5.56
CA GLY A 34 -13.12 8.92 -4.37
C GLY A 34 -13.07 7.48 -3.86
N VAL A 35 -12.10 6.68 -4.29
CA VAL A 35 -11.80 5.40 -3.65
C VAL A 35 -11.44 5.59 -2.17
N ASN A 36 -11.20 6.82 -1.67
CA ASN A 36 -11.01 7.08 -0.24
C ASN A 36 -12.12 6.46 0.63
N ALA A 37 -13.40 6.58 0.29
CA ALA A 37 -14.45 5.95 1.09
C ALA A 37 -14.43 4.42 0.95
N ALA A 38 -14.09 3.88 -0.22
CA ALA A 38 -14.01 2.44 -0.45
C ALA A 38 -12.75 1.81 0.22
N VAL A 39 -11.60 2.47 0.19
CA VAL A 39 -10.37 2.07 0.90
C VAL A 39 -10.56 2.19 2.41
N LEU A 40 -11.24 3.23 2.89
CA LEU A 40 -11.55 3.39 4.31
C LEU A 40 -12.57 2.36 4.82
N ASN A 41 -13.58 2.01 4.02
CA ASN A 41 -14.61 1.02 4.38
C ASN A 41 -14.18 -0.43 4.10
N ASP A 42 -13.34 -0.66 3.09
CA ASP A 42 -12.89 -1.98 2.64
C ASP A 42 -11.43 -1.91 2.18
N ARG A 43 -10.52 -2.03 3.15
CA ARG A 43 -9.08 -2.04 2.93
C ARG A 43 -8.63 -3.23 2.06
N ALA A 44 -9.44 -4.30 1.99
CA ALA A 44 -9.13 -5.46 1.16
C ALA A 44 -9.27 -5.17 -0.33
N VAL A 45 -10.01 -4.13 -0.73
CA VAL A 45 -10.06 -3.66 -2.13
C VAL A 45 -8.67 -3.28 -2.66
N VAL A 46 -7.84 -2.65 -1.82
CA VAL A 46 -6.46 -2.27 -2.22
C VAL A 46 -5.62 -3.52 -2.48
N ASP A 47 -5.67 -4.49 -1.57
CA ASP A 47 -4.95 -5.76 -1.75
C ASP A 47 -5.48 -6.53 -2.97
N GLY A 48 -6.79 -6.56 -3.19
CA GLY A 48 -7.43 -7.21 -4.34
C GLY A 48 -7.02 -6.60 -5.68
N ILE A 49 -7.08 -5.27 -5.81
CA ILE A 49 -6.69 -4.56 -7.04
C ILE A 49 -5.20 -4.80 -7.32
N ILE A 50 -4.33 -4.64 -6.32
CA ILE A 50 -2.89 -4.81 -6.53
C ILE A 50 -2.55 -6.27 -6.81
N THR A 51 -3.23 -7.23 -6.19
CA THR A 51 -3.07 -8.67 -6.51
C THR A 51 -3.45 -8.95 -7.97
N ALA A 52 -4.54 -8.38 -8.46
CA ALA A 52 -5.03 -8.61 -9.82
C ALA A 52 -4.19 -7.93 -10.89
N GLU A 53 -3.83 -6.65 -10.66
CA GLU A 53 -3.19 -5.80 -11.67
C GLU A 53 -1.66 -5.81 -11.59
N CYS A 54 -1.09 -5.95 -10.38
CA CYS A 54 0.33 -5.73 -10.09
C CYS A 54 0.89 -6.72 -9.04
N PRO A 55 0.84 -8.05 -9.26
CA PRO A 55 1.24 -9.06 -8.27
C PRO A 55 2.72 -8.97 -7.86
N ASP A 56 3.59 -8.51 -8.76
CA ASP A 56 5.02 -8.24 -8.48
C ASP A 56 5.20 -7.11 -7.46
N VAL A 57 4.42 -6.03 -7.63
CA VAL A 57 4.44 -4.87 -6.73
C VAL A 57 3.90 -5.28 -5.36
N ARG A 58 2.84 -6.09 -5.31
CA ARG A 58 2.33 -6.64 -4.04
C ARG A 58 3.42 -7.37 -3.27
N ALA A 59 4.09 -8.34 -3.90
CA ALA A 59 5.12 -9.13 -3.24
C ALA A 59 6.28 -8.25 -2.73
N ALA A 60 6.74 -7.31 -3.55
CA ALA A 60 7.80 -6.38 -3.16
C ALA A 60 7.41 -5.49 -1.98
N THR A 61 6.16 -5.00 -1.96
CA THR A 61 5.63 -4.17 -0.87
C THR A 61 5.46 -4.97 0.42
N LEU A 62 4.86 -6.16 0.39
CA LEU A 62 4.73 -7.02 1.59
C LEU A 62 6.10 -7.30 2.22
N GLN A 63 7.09 -7.61 1.38
CA GLN A 63 8.45 -7.85 1.85
C GLN A 63 9.11 -6.60 2.44
N ALA A 64 8.96 -5.44 1.79
CA ALA A 64 9.54 -4.18 2.27
C ALA A 64 8.92 -3.72 3.60
N LEU A 65 7.61 -3.90 3.75
CA LEU A 65 6.86 -3.45 4.92
C LEU A 65 6.78 -4.48 6.05
N GLN A 66 7.22 -5.71 5.80
CA GLN A 66 7.15 -6.85 6.72
C GLN A 66 5.72 -7.04 7.24
N ILE A 67 4.75 -7.14 6.33
CA ILE A 67 3.32 -7.36 6.60
C ILE A 67 2.81 -8.53 5.77
N ASP A 68 1.78 -9.22 6.26
CA ASP A 68 1.23 -10.41 5.61
C ASP A 68 0.19 -10.06 4.54
N ASN A 69 -0.48 -8.92 4.72
CA ASN A 69 -1.42 -8.37 3.75
C ASN A 69 -1.27 -6.84 3.65
N LEU A 70 -1.63 -6.26 2.51
CA LEU A 70 -1.49 -4.80 2.31
C LEU A 70 -2.44 -3.99 3.19
N ALA A 71 -3.56 -4.57 3.66
CA ALA A 71 -4.50 -3.87 4.53
C ALA A 71 -3.91 -3.59 5.93
N ASP A 72 -2.98 -4.42 6.41
CA ASP A 72 -2.24 -4.22 7.66
C ASP A 72 -1.36 -2.96 7.63
N GLY A 73 -0.97 -2.53 6.43
CA GLY A 73 -0.18 -1.32 6.21
C GLY A 73 -1.01 -0.05 6.03
N LEU A 74 -2.32 -0.07 6.29
CA LEU A 74 -3.22 1.07 6.06
C LEU A 74 -3.90 1.58 7.33
N ALA A 75 -4.02 2.91 7.44
CA ALA A 75 -4.77 3.63 8.47
C ALA A 75 -4.41 3.28 9.94
N GLY A 76 -3.17 3.62 10.34
CA GLY A 76 -2.79 3.77 11.76
C GLY A 76 -2.24 2.52 12.47
N PHE A 77 -1.49 1.69 11.74
CA PHE A 77 -0.74 0.53 12.27
C PHE A 77 0.23 0.87 13.40
#